data_AF-A0A939G8A7-F1
#
_entry.id   AF-A0A939G8A7-F1
#
_cell.length_a   1.000
_cell.length_b   1.000
_cell.length_c   1.000
_cell.angle_alpha   90.00
_cell.angle_beta   90.00
_cell.angle_gamma   90.00
#
_symmetry.space_group_name_H-M   'P 1'
#
loop_
_entity.id
_entity.type
_entity.pdbx_description
1 polymer ?
#
loop_
_entity_poly.entity_id
_entity_poly.type
_entity_poly.pdbx_seq_one_letter_code
_entity_poly.pdbx_strand_id
1 'polypeptide(L)'
;MTTQRISSPIRVISLLLGVGLLFIGGRFLLAPEAGETGFGLNYAQPNYAFHSIKGIRDLFSGLVIFLLAWYHYRQPLFLTLLAGSIIPVADMLIVWQTPGSNLGAMLIHGGTAITLWTLCYCLRRPTPESTANPSRIGNAYAKRITSASEGGNSVLEFNILPGESTPWHYHNLFSETFEMLKGELTVGQGDQTLTLHEGQTATIQREQKHFFNNTSGKESVVKVTISPGNQEFEEALLISKGLANDGLASKSGTPKKLSDLALFIRLNDSHMVGFQKVAEPLFAYLATRAIRRGTLSHLKGKYINNGYMPNGDTKTYQLGAKEGK
;
A
#
# COMPACT_ATOMS: atom_id res chain seq x y z
N MET A 1 -5.12 20.42 -11.65
CA MET A 1 -4.52 20.21 -10.31
C MET A 1 -4.31 18.72 -10.11
N THR A 2 -3.07 18.27 -9.96
CA THR A 2 -2.73 16.85 -9.76
C THR A 2 -3.20 16.38 -8.39
N THR A 3 -4.22 15.51 -8.37
CA THR A 3 -4.83 14.96 -7.15
C THR A 3 -4.00 13.80 -6.59
N GLN A 4 -2.72 14.03 -6.28
CA GLN A 4 -1.93 13.04 -5.56
C GLN A 4 -2.47 12.93 -4.13
N ARG A 5 -2.93 11.73 -3.75
CA ARG A 5 -3.42 11.47 -2.40
C ARG A 5 -2.30 11.63 -1.37
N ILE A 6 -2.64 12.17 -0.21
CA ILE A 6 -1.75 12.22 0.96
C ILE A 6 -1.46 10.77 1.41
N SER A 7 -0.19 10.44 1.68
CA SER A 7 0.19 9.11 2.18
C SER A 7 -0.37 8.88 3.59
N SER A 8 -0.67 7.63 3.94
CA SER A 8 -1.24 7.26 5.25
C SER A 8 -0.48 7.84 6.47
N PRO A 9 0.86 7.75 6.59
CA PRO A 9 1.56 8.28 7.76
C PRO A 9 1.44 9.81 7.85
N ILE A 10 1.63 10.53 6.73
CA ILE A 10 1.49 12.00 6.70
C ILE A 10 0.06 12.39 7.07
N ARG A 11 -0.93 11.67 6.55
CA ARG A 11 -2.35 11.93 6.83
C ARG A 11 -2.67 11.76 8.31
N VAL A 12 -2.21 10.68 8.93
CA VAL A 12 -2.44 10.42 10.36
C VAL A 12 -1.80 11.50 11.22
N ILE A 13 -0.56 11.88 10.93
CA ILE A 13 0.13 12.95 11.68
C ILE A 13 -0.61 14.29 11.52
N SER A 14 -1.04 14.64 10.30
CA SER A 14 -1.82 15.87 10.07
C SER A 14 -3.18 15.85 10.76
N LEU A 15 -3.87 14.70 10.82
CA LEU A 15 -5.12 14.56 11.56
C LEU A 15 -4.91 14.75 13.07
N LEU A 16 -3.87 14.12 13.63
CA LEU A 16 -3.51 14.27 15.04
C LEU A 16 -3.13 15.72 15.37
N LEU A 17 -2.41 16.40 14.48
CA LEU A 17 -2.10 17.82 14.61
C LEU A 17 -3.38 18.68 14.64
N GLY A 18 -4.32 18.42 13.73
CA GLY A 18 -5.61 19.10 13.70
C GLY A 18 -6.41 18.90 15.00
N VAL A 19 -6.51 17.65 15.48
CA VAL A 19 -7.16 17.31 16.75
C VAL A 19 -6.44 17.96 17.94
N GLY A 20 -5.11 17.98 17.94
CA GLY A 20 -4.31 18.63 18.98
C GLY A 20 -4.60 20.13 19.09
N LEU A 21 -4.68 20.83 17.96
CA LEU A 21 -5.06 22.25 17.94
C LEU A 21 -6.51 22.49 18.37
N LEU A 22 -7.43 21.58 18.01
CA LEU A 22 -8.80 21.65 18.52
C LEU A 22 -8.85 21.52 20.05
N PHE A 23 -8.06 20.60 20.60
CA PHE A 23 -7.93 20.43 22.04
C PHE A 23 -7.31 21.66 22.73
N ILE A 24 -6.21 22.21 22.18
CA ILE A 24 -5.55 23.40 22.72
C ILE A 24 -6.50 24.60 22.67
N GLY A 25 -7.14 24.84 21.54
CA GLY A 25 -8.11 25.93 21.37
C GLY A 25 -9.28 25.81 22.33
N GLY A 26 -9.85 24.60 22.47
CA GLY A 26 -10.89 24.31 23.45
C GLY A 26 -10.43 24.56 24.90
N ARG A 27 -9.19 24.20 25.24
CA ARG A 27 -8.62 24.46 26.57
C ARG A 27 -8.54 25.96 26.85
N PHE A 28 -8.16 26.80 25.89
CA PHE A 28 -8.14 28.26 26.05
C PHE A 28 -9.53 28.88 26.25
N LEU A 29 -10.60 28.22 25.80
CA LEU A 29 -11.98 28.68 25.99
C LEU A 29 -12.62 28.15 27.29
N LEU A 30 -12.33 26.91 27.65
CA LEU A 30 -12.99 26.20 28.75
C LEU A 30 -12.18 26.22 30.06
N ALA A 31 -10.86 26.36 29.98
CA ALA A 31 -9.95 26.44 31.11
C ALA A 31 -8.80 27.44 30.82
N PRO A 32 -9.11 28.75 30.73
CA PRO A 32 -8.20 29.78 30.22
C PRO A 32 -6.84 29.83 30.91
N GLU A 33 -6.79 29.84 32.24
CA GLU A 33 -5.56 29.91 33.05
C GLU A 33 -4.69 28.67 32.84
N ALA A 34 -5.33 27.52 32.72
CA ALA A 34 -4.67 26.25 32.48
C ALA A 34 -4.13 26.16 31.04
N GLY A 35 -4.79 26.82 30.08
CA GLY A 35 -4.32 27.00 28.71
C GLY A 35 -3.11 27.93 28.63
N GLU A 36 -3.18 29.07 29.31
CA GLU A 36 -2.10 30.06 29.40
C GLU A 36 -0.84 29.48 30.04
N THR A 37 -0.99 28.84 31.20
CA THR A 37 0.11 28.16 31.89
C THR A 37 0.73 27.08 31.00
N GLY A 38 -0.10 26.30 30.29
CA GLY A 38 0.36 25.27 29.36
C GLY A 38 1.05 25.83 28.12
N PHE A 39 0.73 27.06 27.72
CA PHE A 39 1.40 27.77 26.63
C PHE A 39 2.78 28.33 27.06
N GLY A 40 3.03 28.44 28.37
CA GLY A 40 4.28 28.92 28.95
C GLY A 40 4.25 30.36 29.42
N LEU A 41 3.06 30.94 29.59
CA LEU A 41 2.85 32.30 30.07
C LEU A 41 2.01 32.29 31.35
N ASN A 42 2.12 33.36 32.15
CA ASN A 42 1.28 33.57 33.32
C ASN A 42 1.15 35.06 33.58
N TYR A 43 -0.01 35.61 33.24
CA TYR A 43 -0.34 37.02 33.44
C TYR A 43 -1.62 37.19 34.22
N ALA A 44 -1.66 38.23 35.05
CA ALA A 44 -2.89 38.70 35.68
C ALA A 44 -3.72 39.49 34.65
N GLN A 45 -4.51 38.78 33.84
CA GLN A 45 -5.41 39.40 32.87
C GLN A 45 -6.66 39.97 33.56
N PRO A 46 -7.17 41.13 33.14
CA PRO A 46 -8.39 41.71 33.72
C PRO A 46 -9.67 40.93 33.35
N ASN A 47 -9.62 40.15 32.26
CA ASN A 47 -10.68 39.26 31.79
C ASN A 47 -10.12 38.21 30.80
N TYR A 48 -10.97 37.31 30.29
CA TYR A 48 -10.58 36.21 29.39
C TYR A 48 -10.63 36.54 27.89
N ALA A 49 -10.69 37.82 27.51
CA ALA A 49 -10.81 38.19 26.09
C ALA A 49 -9.60 37.71 25.27
N PHE A 50 -8.38 37.83 25.81
CA PHE A 50 -7.16 37.36 25.12
C PHE A 50 -7.12 35.84 24.97
N HIS A 51 -7.52 35.10 26.01
CA HIS A 51 -7.64 33.65 25.93
C HIS A 51 -8.67 33.24 24.88
N SER A 52 -9.80 33.95 24.80
CA SER A 52 -10.84 33.71 23.80
C SER A 52 -10.35 33.95 22.37
N ILE A 53 -9.64 35.06 22.15
CA ILE A 53 -9.02 35.38 20.85
C ILE A 53 -8.04 34.28 20.42
N LYS A 54 -7.22 33.78 21.34
CA LYS A 54 -6.31 32.67 21.05
C LYS A 54 -7.07 31.37 20.79
N GLY A 55 -8.00 31.02 21.66
CA GLY A 55 -8.75 29.76 21.60
C GLY A 55 -9.47 29.57 20.27
N ILE A 56 -10.16 30.59 19.77
CA ILE A 56 -10.88 30.50 18.50
C ILE A 56 -9.95 30.35 17.29
N ARG A 57 -8.77 30.98 17.32
CA ARG A 57 -7.77 30.88 16.23
C ARG A 57 -7.18 29.48 16.15
N ASP A 58 -6.91 28.87 17.30
CA ASP A 58 -6.40 27.50 17.37
C ASP A 58 -7.48 26.49 16.95
N LEU A 59 -8.74 26.69 17.37
CA LEU A 59 -9.88 25.88 16.90
C LEU A 59 -10.04 25.95 15.37
N PHE A 60 -10.03 27.15 14.81
CA PHE A 60 -10.16 27.36 13.37
C PHE A 60 -9.01 26.68 12.61
N SER A 61 -7.77 26.91 13.05
CA SER A 61 -6.58 26.33 12.41
C SER A 61 -6.59 24.80 12.48
N GLY A 62 -6.97 24.24 13.64
CA GLY A 62 -7.13 22.81 13.84
C GLY A 62 -8.19 22.20 12.92
N LEU A 63 -9.35 22.85 12.80
CA LEU A 63 -10.44 22.39 11.93
C LEU A 63 -10.03 22.40 10.44
N VAL A 64 -9.39 23.47 9.97
CA VAL A 64 -8.90 23.56 8.59
C VAL A 64 -7.92 22.42 8.30
N ILE A 65 -6.91 22.23 9.15
CA ILE A 65 -5.91 21.16 8.97
C ILE A 65 -6.58 19.78 8.97
N PHE A 66 -7.51 19.54 9.92
CA PHE A 66 -8.23 18.28 10.01
C PHE A 66 -9.03 17.97 8.74
N LEU A 67 -9.83 18.92 8.26
CA LEU A 67 -10.68 18.74 7.07
C LEU A 67 -9.83 18.52 5.81
N LEU A 68 -8.77 19.31 5.62
CA LEU A 68 -7.89 19.15 4.45
C LEU A 68 -7.17 17.80 4.46
N ALA A 69 -6.74 17.31 5.63
CA ALA A 69 -6.16 15.99 5.78
C ALA A 69 -7.20 14.86 5.58
N TRP A 70 -8.41 15.02 6.12
CA TRP A 70 -9.51 14.06 6.00
C TRP A 70 -9.94 13.83 4.55
N TYR A 71 -10.11 14.92 3.79
CA TYR A 71 -10.53 14.88 2.39
C TYR A 71 -9.38 14.71 1.38
N HIS A 72 -8.14 14.50 1.84
CA HIS A 72 -6.96 14.32 0.99
C HIS A 72 -6.60 15.53 0.10
N TYR A 73 -6.90 16.76 0.53
CA TYR A 73 -6.53 17.98 -0.19
C TYR A 73 -5.07 18.35 0.06
N ARG A 74 -4.17 17.65 -0.62
CA ARG A 74 -2.70 17.72 -0.43
C ARG A 74 -2.11 19.12 -0.58
N GLN A 75 -2.39 19.79 -1.71
CA GLN A 75 -1.81 21.11 -2.00
C GLN A 75 -2.35 22.19 -1.03
N PRO A 76 -3.68 22.29 -0.79
CA PRO A 76 -4.18 23.17 0.25
C PRO A 76 -3.57 22.88 1.62
N LEU A 77 -3.47 21.61 2.03
CA LEU A 77 -2.87 21.24 3.32
C LEU A 77 -1.40 21.70 3.41
N PHE A 78 -0.61 21.48 2.35
CA PHE A 78 0.78 21.94 2.27
C PHE A 78 0.89 23.45 2.48
N LEU A 79 0.09 24.25 1.75
CA LEU A 79 0.12 25.71 1.87
C LEU A 79 -0.34 26.18 3.26
N THR A 80 -1.38 25.56 3.82
CA THR A 80 -1.86 25.86 5.18
C THR A 80 -0.79 25.57 6.22
N LEU A 81 -0.11 24.43 6.17
CA LEU A 81 0.94 24.09 7.14
C LEU A 81 2.18 24.99 6.97
N LEU A 82 2.54 25.33 5.73
CA LEU A 82 3.69 26.20 5.46
C LEU A 82 3.44 27.62 5.96
N ALA A 83 2.33 28.25 5.58
CA ALA A 83 1.98 29.58 6.05
C ALA A 83 1.72 29.59 7.56
N GLY A 84 1.01 28.56 8.06
CA GLY A 84 0.69 28.40 9.48
C GLY A 84 1.92 28.21 10.36
N SER A 85 3.06 27.76 9.83
CA SER A 85 4.31 27.61 10.59
C SER A 85 4.87 28.91 11.17
N ILE A 86 4.43 30.06 10.66
CA ILE A 86 4.74 31.37 11.25
C ILE A 86 4.22 31.47 12.70
N ILE A 87 3.07 30.85 12.99
CA ILE A 87 2.42 30.90 14.31
C ILE A 87 3.32 30.28 15.40
N PRO A 88 3.71 28.99 15.35
CA PRO A 88 4.55 28.40 16.39
C PRO A 88 5.95 29.03 16.46
N VAL A 89 6.47 29.62 15.37
CA VAL A 89 7.72 30.40 15.41
C VAL A 89 7.52 31.68 16.21
N ALA A 90 6.44 32.42 15.96
CA ALA A 90 6.11 33.62 16.73
C ALA A 90 5.84 33.28 18.20
N ASP A 91 5.09 32.22 18.48
CA ASP A 91 4.80 31.74 19.84
C ASP A 91 6.08 31.37 20.59
N MET A 92 7.01 30.68 19.93
CA MET A 92 8.34 30.37 20.49
C MET A 92 9.09 31.64 20.88
N LEU A 93 9.11 32.65 20.01
CA LEU A 93 9.81 33.93 20.27
C LEU A 93 9.13 34.72 21.40
N ILE A 94 7.80 34.74 21.46
CA ILE A 94 7.04 35.39 22.53
C ILE A 94 7.35 34.75 23.88
N VAL A 95 7.34 33.41 23.95
CA VAL A 95 7.69 32.68 25.18
C VAL A 95 9.14 32.98 25.56
N TRP A 96 10.09 32.90 24.62
CA TRP A 96 11.51 33.18 24.89
C TRP A 96 11.77 34.60 25.42
N GLN A 97 11.05 35.60 24.90
CA GLN A 97 11.22 37.00 25.30
C GLN A 97 10.49 37.36 26.59
N THR A 98 9.58 36.52 27.06
CA THR A 98 8.79 36.78 28.27
C THR A 98 9.57 36.42 29.54
N PRO A 99 9.83 37.36 30.46
CA PRO A 99 10.41 37.04 31.76
C PRO A 99 9.54 36.09 32.57
N GLY A 100 10.14 35.06 33.17
CA GLY A 100 9.43 34.05 33.96
C GLY A 100 8.84 32.88 33.16
N SER A 101 9.02 32.85 31.84
CA SER A 101 8.73 31.68 31.02
C SER A 101 9.77 30.57 31.21
N ASN A 102 9.46 29.35 30.76
CA ASN A 102 10.37 28.21 30.86
C ASN A 102 10.87 27.72 29.49
N LEU A 103 12.06 27.13 29.49
CA LEU A 103 12.68 26.57 28.29
C LEU A 103 11.82 25.46 27.66
N GLY A 104 11.14 24.66 28.49
CA GLY A 104 10.29 23.56 28.01
C GLY A 104 9.17 24.03 27.09
N ALA A 105 8.44 25.08 27.47
CA ALA A 105 7.36 25.66 26.67
C ALA A 105 7.90 26.25 25.36
N MET A 106 9.05 26.93 25.39
CA MET A 106 9.71 27.42 24.17
C MET A 106 10.03 26.26 23.22
N LEU A 107 10.62 25.17 23.74
CA LEU A 107 10.99 24.01 22.93
C LEU A 107 9.79 23.30 22.31
N ILE A 108 8.64 23.28 22.98
CA ILE A 108 7.39 22.72 22.42
C ILE A 108 6.95 23.51 21.18
N HIS A 109 6.98 24.84 21.25
CA HIS A 109 6.63 25.71 20.11
C HIS A 109 7.63 25.54 18.95
N GLY A 110 8.92 25.58 19.25
CA GLY A 110 9.97 25.35 18.25
C GLY A 110 9.90 23.96 17.60
N GLY A 111 9.66 22.92 18.40
CA GLY A 111 9.46 21.55 17.93
C GLY A 111 8.23 21.41 17.04
N THR A 112 7.17 22.16 17.33
CA THR A 112 5.98 22.25 16.48
C THR A 112 6.33 22.84 15.11
N ALA A 113 7.07 23.96 15.07
CA ALA A 113 7.51 24.56 13.80
C ALA A 113 8.35 23.58 12.95
N ILE A 114 9.30 22.88 13.56
CA ILE A 114 10.12 21.84 12.90
C ILE A 114 9.25 20.70 12.37
N THR A 115 8.25 20.27 13.14
CA THR A 115 7.30 19.24 12.72
C THR A 115 6.52 19.69 11.49
N LEU A 116 6.02 20.93 11.47
CA LEU A 116 5.31 21.49 10.31
C LEU A 116 6.22 21.55 9.08
N TRP A 117 7.46 22.01 9.21
CA TRP A 117 8.40 22.05 8.10
C TRP A 117 8.76 20.66 7.57
N THR A 118 8.89 19.67 8.46
CA THR A 118 9.13 18.28 8.07
C THR A 118 7.93 17.72 7.30
N LEU A 119 6.70 17.98 7.76
CA LEU A 119 5.49 17.61 7.04
C LEU A 119 5.39 18.32 5.69
N CYS A 120 5.70 19.61 5.63
CA CYS A 120 5.75 20.39 4.40
C CYS A 120 6.77 19.82 3.41
N TYR A 121 7.95 19.43 3.89
CA TYR A 121 8.97 18.77 3.07
C TYR A 121 8.44 17.46 2.47
N CYS A 122 7.79 16.62 3.28
CA CYS A 122 7.17 15.37 2.84
C CYS A 122 5.97 15.57 1.91
N LEU A 123 5.18 16.64 2.10
CA LEU A 123 4.03 17.00 1.27
C LEU A 123 4.44 17.63 -0.07
N ARG A 124 5.55 18.37 -0.10
CA ARG A 124 6.11 19.00 -1.30
C ARG A 124 6.84 18.00 -2.18
N ARG A 125 7.49 16.99 -1.60
CA ARG A 125 7.98 15.85 -2.36
C ARG A 125 6.77 15.28 -3.12
N PRO A 126 6.80 15.18 -4.45
CA PRO A 126 5.84 14.30 -5.10
C PRO A 126 5.92 12.96 -4.36
N THR A 127 4.78 12.32 -4.03
CA THR A 127 4.87 10.87 -3.84
C THR A 127 5.62 10.39 -5.07
N PRO A 128 6.74 9.67 -4.94
CA PRO A 128 7.48 9.27 -6.12
C PRO A 128 6.45 8.64 -7.06
N GLU A 129 6.11 9.36 -8.13
CA GLU A 129 5.98 8.69 -9.40
C GLU A 129 7.26 7.90 -9.45
N SER A 130 7.12 6.60 -9.64
CA SER A 130 8.24 5.73 -9.89
C SER A 130 8.97 6.30 -11.11
N THR A 131 9.86 7.26 -10.89
CA THR A 131 10.84 7.82 -11.82
C THR A 131 12.13 7.02 -11.70
N ALA A 132 12.04 5.80 -11.16
CA ALA A 132 12.65 4.69 -11.87
C ALA A 132 11.90 4.58 -13.20
N ASN A 133 12.51 5.18 -14.24
CA ASN A 133 12.39 4.72 -15.60
C ASN A 133 12.12 3.20 -15.54
N PRO A 134 10.95 2.69 -15.96
CA PRO A 134 10.83 1.28 -16.13
C PRO A 134 11.77 0.99 -17.30
N SER A 135 13.03 0.63 -16.98
CA SER A 135 13.48 -0.62 -17.56
C SER A 135 12.29 -1.54 -17.34
N ARG A 136 11.60 -1.85 -18.43
CA ARG A 136 10.55 -2.87 -18.47
C ARG A 136 11.21 -4.06 -17.79
N ILE A 137 11.00 -4.21 -16.49
CA ILE A 137 11.32 -5.43 -15.78
C ILE A 137 10.47 -6.41 -16.56
N GLY A 138 11.12 -7.33 -17.29
CA GLY A 138 10.62 -7.93 -18.54
C GLY A 138 9.12 -8.22 -18.54
N ASN A 139 8.47 -8.13 -19.69
CA ASN A 139 7.02 -8.28 -19.85
C ASN A 139 6.49 -9.45 -19.00
N ALA A 140 5.93 -9.15 -17.82
CA ALA A 140 5.40 -10.15 -16.92
C ALA A 140 4.20 -10.80 -17.62
N TYR A 141 4.15 -12.11 -17.72
CA TYR A 141 3.06 -12.77 -18.41
C TYR A 141 2.66 -14.03 -17.67
N ALA A 142 1.38 -14.37 -17.82
CA ALA A 142 0.85 -15.68 -17.50
C ALA A 142 -0.08 -16.07 -18.65
N LYS A 143 0.13 -17.28 -19.17
CA LYS A 143 -0.65 -17.90 -20.24
C LYS A 143 -1.35 -19.12 -19.66
N ARG A 144 -2.67 -19.10 -19.71
CA ARG A 144 -3.46 -20.29 -19.35
C ARG A 144 -3.32 -21.33 -20.45
N ILE A 145 -2.96 -22.56 -20.08
CA ILE A 145 -2.90 -23.72 -20.97
C ILE A 145 -4.20 -24.52 -20.84
N THR A 146 -4.63 -24.81 -19.61
CA THR A 146 -5.94 -25.41 -19.31
C THR A 146 -6.60 -24.68 -18.15
N SER A 147 -7.92 -24.59 -18.17
CA SER A 147 -8.70 -23.98 -17.09
C SER A 147 -9.45 -25.02 -16.26
N ALA A 148 -9.63 -24.75 -14.97
CA ALA A 148 -10.51 -25.51 -14.08
C ALA A 148 -11.94 -25.62 -14.63
N SER A 149 -12.41 -24.63 -15.40
CA SER A 149 -13.74 -24.65 -16.02
C SER A 149 -13.91 -25.72 -17.10
N GLU A 150 -12.80 -26.24 -17.66
CA GLU A 150 -12.79 -27.32 -18.65
C GLU A 150 -12.87 -28.71 -17.99
N GLY A 151 -12.80 -28.77 -16.65
CA GLY A 151 -12.69 -30.00 -15.88
C GLY A 151 -11.24 -30.48 -15.76
N GLY A 152 -10.84 -30.91 -14.56
CA GLY A 152 -9.48 -31.39 -14.27
C GLY A 152 -8.58 -30.32 -13.65
N ASN A 153 -7.31 -30.27 -14.07
CA ASN A 153 -6.28 -29.41 -13.48
C ASN A 153 -6.19 -28.05 -14.18
N SER A 154 -5.85 -27.00 -13.43
CA SER A 154 -5.45 -25.71 -14.01
C SER A 154 -3.97 -25.77 -14.35
N VAL A 155 -3.62 -25.47 -15.60
CA VAL A 155 -2.22 -25.43 -16.04
C VAL A 155 -1.93 -24.05 -16.61
N LEU A 156 -0.91 -23.39 -16.09
CA LEU A 156 -0.49 -22.05 -16.53
C LEU A 156 1.01 -22.02 -16.77
N GLU A 157 1.43 -21.32 -17.81
CA GLU A 157 2.83 -20.97 -18.06
C GLU A 157 3.04 -19.50 -17.72
N PHE A 158 4.07 -19.17 -16.95
CA PHE A 158 4.36 -17.78 -16.62
C PHE A 158 5.85 -17.57 -16.36
N ASN A 159 6.30 -16.34 -16.55
CA ASN A 159 7.65 -15.96 -16.16
C ASN A 159 7.72 -15.53 -14.70
N ILE A 160 8.87 -15.75 -14.06
CA ILE A 160 9.20 -15.26 -12.73
C ILE A 160 10.36 -14.30 -12.89
N LEU A 161 10.15 -13.03 -12.59
CA LEU A 161 11.13 -11.97 -12.83
C LEU A 161 12.27 -12.01 -11.79
N PRO A 162 13.44 -11.41 -12.09
CA PRO A 162 14.54 -11.35 -11.14
C PRO A 162 14.16 -10.75 -9.79
N GLY A 163 14.26 -11.54 -8.72
CA GLY A 163 13.89 -11.17 -7.36
C GLY A 163 12.41 -11.36 -7.00
N GLU A 164 11.58 -11.83 -7.93
CA GLU A 164 10.20 -12.22 -7.66
C GLU A 164 10.19 -13.44 -6.72
N SER A 165 9.36 -13.35 -5.68
CA SER A 165 9.33 -14.35 -4.61
C SER A 165 8.02 -14.32 -3.84
N THR A 166 7.73 -15.43 -3.17
CA THR A 166 6.65 -15.54 -2.20
C THR A 166 7.21 -15.71 -0.79
N PRO A 167 6.50 -15.26 0.25
CA PRO A 167 6.80 -15.67 1.62
C PRO A 167 6.46 -17.16 1.79
N TRP A 168 6.90 -17.74 2.90
CA TRP A 168 6.41 -19.05 3.30
C TRP A 168 4.88 -19.03 3.48
N HIS A 169 4.20 -19.93 2.80
CA HIS A 169 2.75 -20.10 2.85
C HIS A 169 2.36 -21.55 2.53
N TYR A 170 1.06 -21.85 2.63
CA TYR A 170 0.50 -23.13 2.18
C TYR A 170 -0.88 -22.93 1.55
N HIS A 171 -1.33 -23.93 0.80
CA HIS A 171 -2.65 -23.97 0.18
C HIS A 171 -3.50 -25.09 0.80
N ASN A 172 -4.76 -24.81 1.08
CA ASN A 172 -5.74 -25.76 1.61
C ASN A 172 -6.54 -26.46 0.51
N LEU A 173 -6.62 -25.87 -0.69
CA LEU A 173 -7.56 -26.31 -1.72
C LEU A 173 -6.92 -27.24 -2.77
N PHE A 174 -5.61 -27.18 -2.96
CA PHE A 174 -4.93 -27.88 -4.06
C PHE A 174 -3.46 -28.19 -3.73
N SER A 175 -2.88 -29.12 -4.49
CA SER A 175 -1.44 -29.27 -4.66
C SER A 175 -0.95 -28.41 -5.82
N GLU A 176 0.28 -27.94 -5.75
CA GLU A 176 0.92 -27.10 -6.77
C GLU A 176 2.20 -27.77 -7.26
N THR A 177 2.28 -28.04 -8.57
CA THR A 177 3.49 -28.58 -9.20
C THR A 177 4.15 -27.52 -10.05
N PHE A 178 5.41 -27.21 -9.76
CA PHE A 178 6.29 -26.38 -10.58
C PHE A 178 7.09 -27.28 -11.53
N GLU A 179 7.08 -26.96 -12.83
CA GLU A 179 7.98 -27.49 -13.84
C GLU A 179 8.78 -26.34 -14.44
N MET A 180 10.11 -26.44 -14.38
CA MET A 180 11.00 -25.43 -14.94
C MET A 180 11.13 -25.59 -16.45
N LEU A 181 10.68 -24.58 -17.20
CA LEU A 181 10.82 -24.55 -18.66
C LEU A 181 12.08 -23.80 -19.10
N LYS A 182 12.48 -22.76 -18.37
CA LYS A 182 13.67 -21.96 -18.66
C LYS A 182 14.26 -21.35 -17.39
N GLY A 183 15.58 -21.36 -17.26
CA GLY A 183 16.30 -20.74 -16.13
C GLY A 183 16.33 -21.62 -14.89
N GLU A 184 16.26 -20.99 -13.71
CA GLU A 184 16.29 -21.67 -12.43
C GLU A 184 15.34 -21.03 -11.41
N LEU A 185 14.83 -21.82 -10.47
CA LEU A 185 13.93 -21.35 -9.41
C LEU A 185 14.27 -22.02 -8.09
N THR A 186 14.46 -21.22 -7.04
CA THR A 186 14.56 -21.77 -5.68
C THR A 186 13.16 -22.02 -5.14
N VAL A 187 12.88 -23.26 -4.73
CA VAL A 187 11.61 -23.66 -4.12
C VAL A 187 11.88 -24.24 -2.73
N GLY A 188 11.32 -23.63 -1.70
CA GLY A 188 11.26 -24.24 -0.38
C GLY A 188 10.07 -25.18 -0.31
N GLN A 189 10.26 -26.40 0.18
CA GLN A 189 9.20 -27.40 0.36
C GLN A 189 9.38 -28.10 1.70
N GLY A 190 8.50 -27.82 2.66
CA GLY A 190 8.67 -28.30 4.03
C GLY A 190 9.95 -27.73 4.65
N ASP A 191 10.87 -28.60 5.07
CA ASP A 191 12.16 -28.20 5.65
C ASP A 191 13.32 -28.24 4.64
N GLN A 192 13.01 -28.52 3.36
CA GLN A 192 14.00 -28.57 2.28
C GLN A 192 13.92 -27.33 1.41
N THR A 193 15.06 -26.93 0.85
CA THR A 193 15.16 -25.92 -0.20
C THR A 193 15.82 -26.55 -1.40
N LEU A 194 15.14 -26.49 -2.54
CA LEU A 194 15.56 -27.07 -3.81
C LEU A 194 15.81 -25.93 -4.80
N THR A 195 16.85 -26.05 -5.63
CA THR A 195 16.99 -25.22 -6.82
C THR A 195 16.60 -26.06 -8.01
N LEU A 196 15.47 -25.73 -8.65
CA LEU A 196 15.00 -26.38 -9.86
C LEU A 196 15.70 -25.78 -11.07
N HIS A 197 16.23 -26.64 -11.93
CA HIS A 197 16.76 -26.33 -13.26
C HIS A 197 15.80 -26.81 -14.35
N GLU A 198 16.04 -26.38 -15.60
CA GLU A 198 15.21 -26.74 -16.76
C GLU A 198 14.93 -28.24 -16.85
N GLY A 199 13.66 -28.59 -17.06
CA GLY A 199 13.15 -29.97 -17.11
C GLY A 199 12.88 -30.61 -15.74
N GLN A 200 13.31 -29.99 -14.63
CA GLN A 200 13.02 -30.50 -13.29
C GLN A 200 11.66 -30.05 -12.79
N THR A 201 11.11 -30.83 -11.86
CA THR A 201 9.80 -30.56 -11.24
C THR A 201 9.88 -30.63 -9.70
N ALA A 202 9.03 -29.85 -9.04
CA ALA A 202 8.71 -30.02 -7.63
C ALA A 202 7.20 -29.97 -7.43
N THR A 203 6.66 -30.95 -6.69
CA THR A 203 5.23 -30.97 -6.35
C THR A 203 5.07 -30.68 -4.87
N ILE A 204 4.43 -29.56 -4.58
CA ILE A 204 4.02 -29.14 -3.25
C ILE A 204 2.66 -29.77 -2.94
N GLN A 205 2.63 -30.57 -1.87
CA GLN A 205 1.38 -31.19 -1.42
C GLN A 205 0.48 -30.17 -0.71
N ARG A 206 -0.82 -30.45 -0.68
CA ARG A 206 -1.79 -29.65 0.07
C ARG A 206 -1.35 -29.50 1.53
N GLU A 207 -1.56 -28.32 2.10
CA GLU A 207 -1.15 -27.92 3.46
C GLU A 207 0.37 -27.93 3.71
N GLN A 208 1.18 -28.27 2.70
CA GLN A 208 2.63 -28.23 2.82
C GLN A 208 3.12 -26.78 2.70
N LYS A 209 3.87 -26.33 3.70
CA LYS A 209 4.53 -25.02 3.66
C LYS A 209 5.56 -24.98 2.54
N HIS A 210 5.56 -23.90 1.77
CA HIS A 210 6.47 -23.69 0.66
C HIS A 210 6.68 -22.20 0.36
N PHE A 211 7.68 -21.90 -0.44
CA PHE A 211 7.89 -20.62 -1.08
C PHE A 211 8.59 -20.83 -2.43
N PHE A 212 8.56 -19.83 -3.31
CA PHE A 212 9.49 -19.75 -4.42
C PHE A 212 10.26 -18.44 -4.40
N ASN A 213 11.46 -18.44 -4.99
CA ASN A 213 12.30 -17.26 -5.14
C ASN A 213 13.18 -17.38 -6.38
N ASN A 214 13.13 -16.38 -7.25
CA ASN A 214 14.07 -16.26 -8.35
C ASN A 214 15.28 -15.40 -7.95
N THR A 215 16.35 -16.06 -7.52
CA THR A 215 17.63 -15.46 -7.13
C THR A 215 18.66 -15.39 -8.26
N SER A 216 18.36 -15.90 -9.45
CA SER A 216 19.30 -16.07 -10.56
C SER A 216 19.77 -14.75 -11.18
N GLY A 217 19.06 -13.65 -10.92
CA GLY A 217 19.25 -12.35 -11.58
C GLY A 217 18.74 -12.32 -13.02
N LYS A 218 18.23 -13.43 -13.56
CA LYS A 218 17.65 -13.57 -14.90
C LYS A 218 16.19 -13.98 -14.79
N GLU A 219 15.44 -13.78 -15.88
CA GLU A 219 14.07 -14.26 -15.97
C GLU A 219 14.04 -15.80 -16.03
N SER A 220 13.12 -16.39 -15.28
CA SER A 220 12.81 -17.82 -15.31
C SER A 220 11.41 -18.04 -15.87
N VAL A 221 11.15 -19.18 -16.49
CA VAL A 221 9.82 -19.56 -17.00
C VAL A 221 9.43 -20.89 -16.39
N VAL A 222 8.22 -20.94 -15.84
CA VAL A 222 7.65 -22.14 -15.25
C VAL A 222 6.31 -22.49 -15.85
N LYS A 223 6.02 -23.78 -15.86
CA LYS A 223 4.67 -24.31 -15.98
C LYS A 223 4.21 -24.72 -14.60
N VAL A 224 3.12 -24.15 -14.12
CA VAL A 224 2.47 -24.54 -12.87
C VAL A 224 1.24 -25.38 -13.17
N THR A 225 1.08 -26.46 -12.42
CA THR A 225 -0.12 -27.30 -12.43
C THR A 225 -0.78 -27.28 -11.07
N ILE A 226 -2.06 -26.92 -11.03
CA ILE A 226 -2.90 -26.89 -9.84
C ILE A 226 -3.89 -28.05 -9.89
N SER A 227 -3.87 -28.88 -8.85
CA SER A 227 -4.65 -30.14 -8.77
C SER A 227 -5.35 -30.27 -7.41
N PRO A 228 -6.69 -30.38 -7.36
CA PRO A 228 -7.61 -30.16 -8.48
C PRO A 228 -7.54 -28.71 -8.99
N GLY A 229 -7.97 -28.46 -10.23
CA GLY A 229 -7.94 -27.11 -10.82
C GLY A 229 -8.71 -26.09 -9.98
N ASN A 230 -8.20 -24.86 -9.93
CA ASN A 230 -8.78 -23.76 -9.16
C ASN A 230 -8.86 -22.47 -10.00
N GLN A 231 -10.09 -22.05 -10.29
CA GLN A 231 -10.33 -20.85 -11.09
C GLN A 231 -9.88 -19.56 -10.40
N GLU A 232 -10.01 -19.46 -9.07
CA GLU A 232 -9.58 -18.26 -8.34
C GLU A 232 -8.05 -18.11 -8.40
N PHE A 233 -7.30 -19.20 -8.33
CA PHE A 233 -5.84 -19.20 -8.51
C PHE A 233 -5.44 -18.69 -9.90
N GLU A 234 -6.09 -19.19 -10.96
CA GLU A 234 -5.85 -18.72 -12.33
C GLU A 234 -6.03 -17.20 -12.44
N GLU A 235 -7.11 -16.70 -11.85
CA GLU A 235 -7.45 -15.28 -11.84
C GLU A 235 -6.45 -14.46 -11.01
N ALA A 236 -6.03 -14.97 -9.85
CA ALA A 236 -5.03 -14.34 -8.99
C ALA A 236 -3.70 -14.13 -9.73
N LEU A 237 -3.23 -15.16 -10.43
CA LEU A 237 -1.97 -15.11 -11.16
C LEU A 237 -2.04 -14.12 -12.34
N LEU A 238 -3.11 -14.18 -13.15
CA LEU A 238 -3.32 -13.26 -14.28
C LEU A 238 -3.42 -11.80 -13.81
N ILE A 239 -4.16 -11.54 -12.73
CA ILE A 239 -4.28 -10.20 -12.14
C ILE A 239 -2.92 -9.73 -11.60
N SER A 240 -2.17 -10.60 -10.93
CA SER A 240 -0.85 -10.27 -10.37
C SER A 240 0.14 -9.86 -11.48
N LYS A 241 0.20 -10.61 -12.58
CA LYS A 241 1.05 -10.27 -13.73
C LYS A 241 0.60 -8.99 -14.44
N GLY A 242 -0.70 -8.78 -14.59
CA GLY A 242 -1.25 -7.52 -15.11
C GLY A 242 -0.88 -6.30 -14.27
N LEU A 243 -0.97 -6.42 -12.94
CA LEU A 243 -0.53 -5.38 -12.01
C LEU A 243 0.98 -5.13 -12.10
N ALA A 244 1.79 -6.18 -12.25
CA ALA A 244 3.24 -6.04 -12.41
C ALA A 244 3.60 -5.22 -13.66
N ASN A 245 2.97 -5.52 -14.80
CA ASN A 245 3.21 -4.77 -16.05
C ASN A 245 2.78 -3.30 -15.96
N ASP A 246 1.72 -3.02 -15.21
CA ASP A 246 1.27 -1.64 -14.96
C ASP A 246 2.14 -0.90 -13.91
N GLY A 247 3.23 -1.52 -13.44
CA GLY A 247 4.11 -0.96 -12.42
C GLY A 247 3.48 -0.90 -11.03
N LEU A 248 2.39 -1.66 -10.81
CA LEU A 248 1.62 -1.72 -9.57
C LEU A 248 2.04 -2.87 -8.65
N ALA A 249 3.12 -3.58 -8.97
CA ALA A 249 3.78 -4.56 -8.10
C ALA A 249 5.18 -4.09 -7.65
N SER A 250 5.67 -4.63 -6.53
CA SER A 250 7.06 -4.49 -6.08
C SER A 250 8.01 -5.32 -6.94
N LYS A 251 9.33 -5.19 -6.69
CA LYS A 251 10.34 -6.07 -7.31
C LYS A 251 10.12 -7.55 -6.97
N SER A 252 9.57 -7.85 -5.80
CA SER A 252 9.22 -9.22 -5.39
C SER A 252 7.94 -9.75 -6.04
N GLY A 253 7.27 -8.98 -6.90
CA GLY A 253 5.98 -9.35 -7.51
C GLY A 253 4.77 -9.06 -6.62
N THR A 254 4.97 -8.48 -5.44
CA THR A 254 3.88 -8.20 -4.48
C THR A 254 3.05 -6.98 -4.91
N PRO A 255 1.71 -7.06 -5.01
CA PRO A 255 0.89 -5.89 -5.30
C PRO A 255 1.12 -4.74 -4.31
N LYS A 256 1.38 -3.52 -4.82
CA LYS A 256 1.68 -2.32 -4.01
C LYS A 256 0.48 -1.85 -3.18
N LYS A 257 -0.73 -2.05 -3.69
CA LYS A 257 -1.97 -1.62 -3.04
C LYS A 257 -2.51 -2.73 -2.14
N LEU A 258 -2.74 -2.40 -0.87
CA LEU A 258 -3.10 -3.38 0.15
C LEU A 258 -4.39 -4.18 -0.16
N SER A 259 -5.38 -3.55 -0.81
CA SER A 259 -6.59 -4.28 -1.23
C SER A 259 -6.33 -5.30 -2.33
N ASP A 260 -5.36 -5.01 -3.22
CA ASP A 260 -5.06 -5.86 -4.37
C ASP A 260 -4.19 -7.04 -3.90
N LEU A 261 -3.30 -6.79 -2.93
CA LEU A 261 -2.60 -7.83 -2.17
C LEU A 261 -3.59 -8.72 -1.40
N ALA A 262 -4.59 -8.14 -0.73
CA ALA A 262 -5.60 -8.92 -0.03
C ALA A 262 -6.44 -9.80 -0.98
N LEU A 263 -6.79 -9.28 -2.16
CA LEU A 263 -7.45 -10.08 -3.21
C LEU A 263 -6.55 -11.21 -3.69
N PHE A 264 -5.27 -10.92 -3.96
CA PHE A 264 -4.30 -11.95 -4.37
C PHE A 264 -4.20 -13.06 -3.33
N ILE A 265 -3.98 -12.73 -2.05
CA ILE A 265 -3.89 -13.71 -0.95
C ILE A 265 -5.15 -14.59 -0.87
N ARG A 266 -6.34 -13.98 -1.00
CA ARG A 266 -7.61 -14.70 -0.94
C ARG A 266 -7.81 -15.64 -2.13
N LEU A 267 -7.63 -15.14 -3.35
CA LEU A 267 -7.91 -15.89 -4.58
C LEU A 267 -6.86 -16.99 -4.83
N ASN A 268 -5.61 -16.73 -4.42
CA ASN A 268 -4.51 -17.68 -4.52
C ASN A 268 -4.52 -18.73 -3.39
N ASP A 269 -5.52 -18.71 -2.49
CA ASP A 269 -5.61 -19.58 -1.31
C ASP A 269 -4.31 -19.60 -0.48
N SER A 270 -3.70 -18.44 -0.27
CA SER A 270 -2.40 -18.33 0.43
C SER A 270 -2.60 -18.17 1.94
N HIS A 271 -2.31 -19.23 2.70
CA HIS A 271 -2.36 -19.22 4.16
C HIS A 271 -0.98 -18.94 4.76
N MET A 272 -0.92 -18.03 5.72
CA MET A 272 0.32 -17.54 6.31
C MET A 272 0.87 -18.54 7.33
N VAL A 273 2.17 -18.48 7.61
CA VAL A 273 2.82 -19.36 8.59
C VAL A 273 3.31 -18.59 9.83
N GLY A 274 3.42 -19.29 10.96
CA GLY A 274 3.95 -18.73 12.21
C GLY A 274 3.18 -17.50 12.68
N PHE A 275 3.91 -16.47 13.13
CA PHE A 275 3.32 -15.24 13.67
C PHE A 275 2.51 -14.44 12.63
N GLN A 276 2.79 -14.61 11.33
CA GLN A 276 2.10 -13.87 10.26
C GLN A 276 0.59 -14.16 10.22
N LYS A 277 0.16 -15.32 10.73
CA LYS A 277 -1.26 -15.71 10.84
C LYS A 277 -2.14 -14.68 11.54
N VAL A 278 -1.58 -13.88 12.46
CA VAL A 278 -2.31 -12.82 13.16
C VAL A 278 -2.89 -11.78 12.19
N ALA A 279 -2.30 -11.62 11.00
CA ALA A 279 -2.78 -10.68 9.99
C ALA A 279 -3.90 -11.23 9.08
N GLU A 280 -4.14 -12.55 9.06
CA GLU A 280 -5.13 -13.18 8.15
C GLU A 280 -6.55 -12.61 8.29
N PRO A 281 -7.11 -12.37 9.50
CA PRO A 281 -8.44 -11.80 9.63
C PRO A 281 -8.57 -10.41 8.99
N LEU A 282 -7.51 -9.60 9.07
CA LEU A 282 -7.46 -8.28 8.44
C LEU A 282 -7.47 -8.43 6.91
N PHE A 283 -6.64 -9.32 6.35
CA PHE A 283 -6.61 -9.55 4.90
C PHE A 283 -7.93 -10.12 4.38
N ALA A 284 -8.56 -11.04 5.11
CA ALA A 284 -9.88 -11.56 4.78
C ALA A 284 -10.95 -10.46 4.76
N TYR A 285 -10.94 -9.56 5.75
CA TYR A 285 -11.83 -8.39 5.76
C TYR A 285 -11.57 -7.45 4.57
N LEU A 286 -10.30 -7.13 4.29
CA LEU A 286 -9.92 -6.24 3.20
C LEU A 286 -10.28 -6.81 1.83
N ALA A 287 -10.07 -8.10 1.61
CA ALA A 287 -10.47 -8.80 0.39
C ALA A 287 -11.99 -8.76 0.22
N THR A 288 -12.75 -9.09 1.27
CA THR A 288 -14.22 -9.04 1.25
C THR A 288 -14.72 -7.63 0.93
N ARG A 289 -14.12 -6.61 1.54
CA ARG A 289 -14.44 -5.19 1.27
C ARG A 289 -14.10 -4.80 -0.17
N ALA A 290 -12.98 -5.27 -0.71
CA ALA A 290 -12.57 -4.99 -2.09
C ALA A 290 -13.53 -5.62 -3.11
N ILE A 291 -13.96 -6.87 -2.85
CA ILE A 291 -14.99 -7.56 -3.66
C ILE A 291 -16.30 -6.77 -3.63
N ARG A 292 -16.81 -6.41 -2.44
CA ARG A 292 -18.07 -5.64 -2.29
C ARG A 292 -18.03 -4.27 -2.99
N ARG A 293 -16.85 -3.68 -3.14
CA ARG A 293 -16.64 -2.41 -3.84
C ARG A 293 -16.43 -2.56 -5.35
N GLY A 294 -16.57 -3.76 -5.90
CA GLY A 294 -16.37 -4.04 -7.33
C GLY A 294 -14.92 -4.00 -7.78
N THR A 295 -13.95 -3.97 -6.85
CA THR A 295 -12.52 -3.93 -7.21
C THR A 295 -12.11 -5.19 -7.96
N LEU A 296 -12.55 -6.36 -7.50
CA LEU A 296 -12.27 -7.63 -8.19
C LEU A 296 -12.86 -7.64 -9.60
N SER A 297 -14.12 -7.24 -9.77
CA SER A 297 -14.78 -7.16 -11.09
C SER A 297 -14.03 -6.23 -12.05
N HIS A 298 -13.57 -5.08 -11.56
CA HIS A 298 -12.74 -4.15 -12.33
C HIS A 298 -11.42 -4.80 -12.78
N LEU A 299 -10.69 -5.47 -11.86
CA LEU A 299 -9.42 -6.13 -12.17
C LEU A 299 -9.60 -7.30 -13.15
N LYS A 300 -10.66 -8.11 -13.00
CA LYS A 300 -11.02 -9.17 -13.96
C LYS A 300 -11.31 -8.59 -15.34
N GLY A 301 -12.11 -7.53 -15.42
CA GLY A 301 -12.40 -6.84 -16.67
C GLY A 301 -11.14 -6.34 -17.37
N LYS A 302 -10.21 -5.77 -16.60
CA LYS A 302 -8.97 -5.20 -17.11
C LYS A 302 -7.94 -6.23 -17.56
N TYR A 303 -7.70 -7.27 -16.77
CA TYR A 303 -6.55 -8.17 -16.96
C TYR A 303 -6.91 -9.56 -17.51
N ILE A 304 -8.18 -9.96 -17.45
CA ILE A 304 -8.63 -11.29 -17.88
C ILE A 304 -9.52 -11.15 -19.12
N ASN A 305 -10.60 -10.39 -19.03
CA ASN A 305 -11.64 -10.37 -20.07
C ASN A 305 -11.25 -9.54 -21.31
N ASN A 306 -10.54 -8.43 -21.12
CA ASN A 306 -10.14 -7.57 -22.24
C ASN A 306 -8.85 -8.03 -22.95
N GLY A 307 -8.33 -9.22 -22.62
CA GLY A 307 -7.09 -9.75 -23.19
C GLY A 307 -5.94 -8.78 -22.97
N TYR A 308 -5.32 -8.80 -21.79
CA TYR A 308 -4.12 -7.99 -21.57
C TYR A 308 -3.02 -8.45 -22.54
N MET A 309 -2.82 -7.67 -23.60
CA MET A 309 -1.76 -7.84 -24.59
C MET A 309 -0.61 -6.90 -24.21
N PRO A 310 0.52 -7.41 -23.69
CA PRO A 310 1.70 -6.57 -23.50
C PRO A 310 2.27 -6.24 -24.89
N ASN A 311 2.02 -4.99 -25.32
CA ASN A 311 2.26 -4.41 -26.65
C ASN A 311 1.14 -4.68 -27.65
N GLY A 312 0.64 -3.59 -28.25
CA GLY A 312 -0.37 -3.58 -29.31
C GLY A 312 0.11 -4.15 -30.64
N ASP A 313 0.72 -5.33 -30.64
CA ASP A 313 0.96 -6.11 -31.84
C ASP A 313 -0.30 -6.93 -32.13
N THR A 314 -1.19 -6.36 -32.94
CA THR A 314 -2.27 -7.10 -33.59
C THR A 314 -1.68 -8.12 -34.57
N LYS A 315 -1.34 -9.32 -34.07
CA LYS A 315 -1.27 -10.53 -34.90
C LYS A 315 -1.90 -11.73 -34.16
N THR A 316 -3.13 -12.00 -34.60
CA THR A 316 -3.74 -13.32 -34.82
C THR A 316 -3.87 -14.28 -33.63
N TYR A 317 -5.08 -14.37 -33.08
CA TYR A 317 -5.79 -15.64 -32.90
C TYR A 317 -7.25 -15.46 -33.33
N GLN A 318 -7.51 -15.68 -34.61
CA GLN A 318 -8.85 -16.02 -35.09
C GLN A 318 -9.15 -17.42 -34.55
N LEU A 319 -10.11 -17.52 -33.63
CA LEU A 319 -10.73 -18.80 -33.30
C LEU A 319 -11.35 -19.34 -34.59
N GLY A 320 -10.81 -20.45 -35.08
CA GLY A 320 -11.35 -21.15 -36.23
C GLY A 320 -12.78 -21.61 -35.91
N ALA A 321 -13.76 -20.87 -36.42
CA ALA A 321 -15.06 -21.42 -36.72
C ALA A 321 -14.84 -22.49 -37.81
N LYS A 322 -14.90 -23.76 -37.42
CA LYS A 322 -15.06 -24.84 -38.39
C LYS A 322 -16.46 -24.73 -38.97
N GLU A 323 -16.53 -24.39 -40.25
CA GLU A 323 -17.67 -24.64 -41.11
C GLU A 323 -17.99 -26.15 -41.10
N GLY A 324 -19.24 -26.47 -40.78
CA GLY A 324 -19.85 -27.77 -41.03
C GLY A 324 -20.65 -27.70 -42.32
N LYS A 325 -20.30 -28.58 -43.25
CA LYS A 325 -21.10 -28.94 -44.44
C LYS A 325 -22.43 -29.57 -44.04
#